data_AF-A0A0H5SEA0-F1
#
_entry.id   AF-A0A0H5SEA0-F1
#
_cell.length_a   1.000
_cell.length_b   1.000
_cell.length_c   1.000
_cell.angle_alpha   90.00
_cell.angle_beta   90.00
_cell.angle_gamma   90.00
#
_symmetry.space_group_name_H-M   'P 1'
#
loop_
_entity.id
_entity.type
_entity.pdbx_description
1 polymer ?
#
loop_
_entity_poly.entity_id
_entity_poly.type
_entity_poly.pdbx_seq_one_letter_code
_entity_poly.pdbx_strand_id
1 'polypeptide(L)'
;MEMSNKYENEGVITSEEIREILEKYRIGKKPLAKLLGWGETTIIRYMEGDIPTSEYSSKLRTILDNPEYYYDLLMKRKDCLTNVAFKKSKKAVLSKIMASKIYAVAYYLIAKSDAEVCPCYIQYLLYYVQAFSLALYDKEMFEEDYGINNEKMPYLKLYQNMKRCGIQKLDLGDDYLNDEEKELIDEVYEAFMWYGPKALEALMNFERTMMKVSLDKYNNKIISKESMKQYFKDICIKYDIKSVKDIKKYPDRCFDYILEQTGC
;
A
#
# COMPACT_ATOMS: atom_id res chain seq x y z
N MET A 1 -10.35 47.75 12.23
CA MET A 1 -11.22 46.94 11.36
C MET A 1 -10.83 47.35 9.96
N GLU A 2 -10.15 46.52 9.18
CA GLU A 2 -10.77 45.36 8.53
C GLU A 2 -9.98 44.07 8.74
N MET A 3 -10.71 43.09 9.30
CA MET A 3 -10.39 41.67 9.25
C MET A 3 -10.81 41.14 7.88
N SER A 4 -9.87 40.92 6.96
CA SER A 4 -10.19 40.27 5.68
C SER A 4 -8.94 39.70 5.02
N ASN A 5 -8.25 38.74 5.66
CA ASN A 5 -7.22 37.95 4.95
C ASN A 5 -6.93 36.57 5.54
N LYS A 6 -7.86 35.99 6.32
CA LYS A 6 -7.60 34.70 7.01
C LYS A 6 -8.46 33.52 6.57
N TYR A 7 -9.31 33.67 5.55
CA TYR A 7 -10.29 32.63 5.16
C TYR A 7 -10.32 32.24 3.66
N GLU A 8 -9.41 32.74 2.80
CA GLU A 8 -9.44 32.41 1.35
C GLU A 8 -8.40 31.38 0.87
N ASN A 9 -7.44 30.96 1.72
CA ASN A 9 -6.29 30.14 1.28
C ASN A 9 -6.35 28.64 1.63
N GLU A 10 -7.42 28.12 2.24
CA GLU A 10 -7.46 26.68 2.59
C GLU A 10 -7.53 25.75 1.36
N GLY A 11 -7.88 26.28 0.17
CA GLY A 11 -8.04 25.51 -1.07
C GLY A 11 -6.94 25.65 -2.13
N VAL A 12 -6.08 26.67 -2.02
CA VAL A 12 -5.12 27.05 -3.07
C VAL A 12 -3.76 26.44 -2.79
N ILE A 13 -3.15 25.82 -3.79
CA ILE A 13 -1.78 25.32 -3.65
C ILE A 13 -0.76 26.47 -3.67
N THR A 14 0.17 26.43 -2.74
CA THR A 14 1.25 27.41 -2.58
C THR A 14 2.45 27.10 -3.49
N SER A 15 3.28 28.11 -3.74
CA SER A 15 4.54 27.93 -4.46
C SER A 15 5.52 27.01 -3.73
N GLU A 16 5.43 26.93 -2.39
CA GLU A 16 6.21 26.00 -1.57
C GLU A 16 5.77 24.55 -1.76
N GLU A 17 4.46 24.28 -1.72
CA GLU A 17 3.91 22.95 -2.02
C GLU A 17 4.28 22.51 -3.46
N ILE A 18 4.26 23.43 -4.43
CA ILE A 18 4.72 23.12 -5.80
C ILE A 18 6.22 22.80 -5.80
N ARG A 19 7.05 23.54 -5.05
CA ARG A 19 8.48 23.25 -4.92
C ARG A 19 8.71 21.87 -4.32
N GLU A 20 7.94 21.50 -3.30
CA GLU A 20 7.99 20.17 -2.70
C GLU A 20 7.72 19.08 -3.74
N ILE A 21 6.71 19.23 -4.61
CA ILE A 21 6.45 18.27 -5.71
C ILE A 21 7.68 18.09 -6.61
N LEU A 22 8.30 19.21 -7.02
CA LEU A 22 9.45 19.18 -7.94
C LEU A 22 10.65 18.46 -7.32
N GLU A 23 10.90 18.70 -6.04
CA GLU A 23 11.99 18.07 -5.28
C GLU A 23 11.69 16.59 -4.98
N LYS A 24 10.49 16.31 -4.45
CA LYS A 24 10.00 14.97 -4.08
C LYS A 24 10.11 13.99 -5.25
N TYR A 25 9.73 14.44 -6.44
CA TYR A 25 9.73 13.60 -7.64
C TYR A 25 10.85 13.92 -8.62
N ARG A 26 11.81 14.77 -8.24
CA ARG A 26 12.97 15.15 -9.06
C ARG A 26 12.60 15.51 -10.51
N ILE A 27 11.49 16.24 -10.67
CA ILE A 27 10.93 16.64 -11.96
C ILE A 27 11.06 18.16 -12.15
N GLY A 28 11.36 18.61 -13.36
CA GLY A 28 11.48 20.05 -13.66
C GLY A 28 10.11 20.71 -13.88
N LYS A 29 10.05 22.05 -13.78
CA LYS A 29 8.82 22.84 -13.98
C LYS A 29 8.12 22.55 -15.32
N LYS A 30 8.86 22.65 -16.43
CA LYS A 30 8.35 22.36 -17.79
C LYS A 30 7.96 20.88 -17.97
N PRO A 31 8.80 19.90 -17.59
CA PRO A 31 8.40 18.48 -17.54
C PRO A 31 7.11 18.23 -16.76
N LEU A 32 6.94 18.83 -15.57
CA LEU A 32 5.73 18.66 -14.77
C LEU A 32 4.50 19.24 -15.47
N ALA A 33 4.60 20.46 -16.02
CA ALA A 33 3.52 21.07 -16.80
C ALA A 33 3.10 20.17 -17.98
N LYS A 34 4.08 19.66 -18.74
CA LYS A 34 3.83 18.77 -19.87
C LYS A 34 3.20 17.46 -19.43
N LEU A 35 3.66 16.87 -18.32
CA LEU A 35 3.10 15.66 -17.72
C LEU A 35 1.64 15.85 -17.27
N LEU A 36 1.29 17.05 -16.81
CA LEU A 36 -0.08 17.40 -16.41
C LEU A 36 -1.02 17.72 -17.59
N GLY A 37 -0.44 17.97 -18.77
CA GLY A 37 -1.17 18.38 -19.97
C GLY A 37 -1.42 19.89 -20.01
N TRP A 38 -0.60 20.64 -19.28
CA TRP A 38 -0.72 22.09 -19.13
C TRP A 38 0.29 22.82 -20.03
N GLY A 39 0.05 24.11 -20.26
CA GLY A 39 1.00 24.98 -20.94
C GLY A 39 2.35 25.03 -20.20
N GLU A 40 3.46 25.06 -20.93
CA GLU A 40 4.82 24.92 -20.36
C GLU A 40 5.16 25.96 -19.29
N THR A 41 4.56 27.15 -19.38
CA THR A 41 4.78 28.26 -18.45
C THR A 41 3.87 28.22 -17.22
N THR A 42 2.86 27.33 -17.18
CA THR A 42 1.87 27.31 -16.10
C THR A 42 2.48 27.06 -14.73
N ILE A 43 3.35 26.04 -14.60
CA ILE A 43 4.05 25.77 -13.33
C ILE A 43 5.02 26.91 -12.96
N ILE A 44 5.64 27.54 -13.97
CA ILE A 44 6.58 28.66 -13.75
C ILE A 44 5.83 29.85 -13.14
N ARG A 45 4.72 30.24 -13.76
CA ARG A 45 3.83 31.32 -13.31
C ARG A 45 3.37 31.13 -11.86
N TYR A 46 2.89 29.94 -11.52
CA TYR A 46 2.43 29.66 -10.15
C TYR A 46 3.55 29.74 -9.11
N MET A 47 4.78 29.40 -9.49
CA MET A 47 5.94 29.58 -8.62
C MET A 47 6.39 31.04 -8.50
N GLU A 48 6.03 31.90 -9.46
CA GLU A 48 6.36 33.33 -9.50
C GLU A 48 5.29 34.22 -8.84
N GLY A 49 4.15 33.64 -8.44
CA GLY A 49 3.12 34.31 -7.65
C GLY A 49 1.72 34.30 -8.28
N ASP A 50 1.54 33.76 -9.49
CA ASP A 50 0.20 33.60 -10.08
C ASP A 50 -0.64 32.66 -9.22
N ILE A 51 -1.91 33.02 -9.00
CA ILE A 51 -2.85 32.22 -8.21
C ILE A 51 -3.44 31.12 -9.10
N PRO A 52 -3.22 29.83 -8.80
CA PRO A 52 -3.83 28.73 -9.55
C PRO A 52 -5.33 28.66 -9.32
N THR A 53 -6.09 28.18 -10.32
CA THR A 53 -7.51 27.86 -10.10
C THR A 53 -7.67 26.67 -9.15
N SER A 54 -8.89 26.45 -8.65
CA SER A 54 -9.20 25.33 -7.76
C SER A 54 -8.90 23.97 -8.41
N GLU A 55 -9.18 23.82 -9.71
CA GLU A 55 -8.89 22.58 -10.46
C GLU A 55 -7.38 22.29 -10.51
N TYR A 56 -6.57 23.30 -10.81
CA TYR A 56 -5.11 23.15 -10.88
C TYR A 56 -4.53 22.88 -9.48
N SER A 57 -5.03 23.59 -8.46
CA SER A 57 -4.63 23.39 -7.06
C SER A 57 -4.95 21.97 -6.58
N SER A 58 -6.17 21.49 -6.84
CA SER A 58 -6.60 20.14 -6.47
C SER A 58 -5.73 19.06 -7.12
N LYS A 59 -5.40 19.21 -8.41
CA LYS A 59 -4.57 18.24 -9.13
C LYS A 59 -3.13 18.19 -8.61
N LEU A 60 -2.54 19.34 -8.31
CA LEU A 60 -1.19 19.41 -7.75
C LEU A 60 -1.16 18.85 -6.32
N ARG A 61 -2.14 19.17 -5.47
CA ARG A 61 -2.26 18.58 -4.12
C ARG A 61 -2.41 17.06 -4.19
N THR A 62 -3.22 16.55 -5.12
CA THR A 62 -3.37 15.10 -5.33
C THR A 62 -2.03 14.42 -5.62
N ILE A 63 -1.18 15.04 -6.45
CA ILE A 63 0.17 14.55 -6.75
C ILE A 63 1.11 14.68 -5.56
N LEU A 64 1.01 15.78 -4.80
CA LEU A 64 1.78 15.99 -3.59
C LEU A 64 1.48 14.89 -2.56
N ASP A 65 0.21 14.62 -2.31
CA ASP A 65 -0.25 13.73 -1.25
C ASP A 65 -0.17 12.24 -1.63
N ASN A 66 -0.23 11.92 -2.93
CA ASN A 66 -0.35 10.55 -3.42
C ASN A 66 0.75 10.20 -4.44
N PRO A 67 1.90 9.66 -3.99
CA PRO A 67 2.98 9.19 -4.85
C PRO A 67 2.54 8.17 -5.91
N GLU A 68 1.59 7.29 -5.59
CA GLU A 68 1.09 6.27 -6.51
C GLU A 68 0.30 6.87 -7.66
N TYR A 69 -0.51 7.90 -7.39
CA TYR A 69 -1.19 8.67 -8.43
C TYR A 69 -0.18 9.36 -9.36
N TYR A 70 0.88 9.93 -8.79
CA TYR A 70 1.95 10.49 -9.60
C TYR A 70 2.67 9.44 -10.45
N TYR A 71 2.96 8.26 -9.89
CA TYR A 71 3.55 7.15 -10.64
C TYR A 71 2.67 6.73 -11.82
N ASP A 72 1.38 6.53 -11.59
CA ASP A 72 0.42 6.17 -12.64
C ASP A 72 0.37 7.23 -13.75
N LEU A 73 0.28 8.52 -13.38
CA LEU A 73 0.34 9.63 -14.33
C LEU A 73 1.64 9.61 -15.14
N LEU A 74 2.78 9.37 -14.47
CA LEU A 74 4.10 9.30 -15.08
C LEU A 74 4.20 8.16 -16.09
N MET A 75 3.68 6.97 -15.76
CA MET A 75 3.69 5.80 -16.64
C MET A 75 2.77 6.01 -17.86
N LYS A 76 1.56 6.54 -17.64
CA LYS A 76 0.59 6.82 -18.72
C LYS A 76 1.06 7.86 -19.73
N ARG A 77 1.92 8.80 -19.30
CA ARG A 77 2.38 9.91 -20.14
C ARG A 77 3.91 9.96 -20.28
N LYS A 78 4.57 8.80 -20.17
CA LYS A 78 6.04 8.68 -20.25
C LYS A 78 6.63 9.30 -21.53
N ASP A 79 5.94 9.19 -22.66
CA ASP A 79 6.40 9.65 -23.97
C ASP A 79 6.36 11.19 -24.08
N CYS A 80 5.72 11.87 -23.13
CA CYS A 80 5.78 13.32 -23.04
C CYS A 80 7.13 13.82 -22.49
N LEU A 81 7.92 12.97 -21.85
CA LEU A 81 9.17 13.34 -21.20
C LEU A 81 10.39 12.83 -21.99
N THR A 82 11.55 13.44 -21.74
CA THR A 82 12.81 12.85 -22.19
C THR A 82 13.09 11.58 -21.38
N ASN A 83 13.79 10.61 -21.97
CA ASN A 83 14.12 9.35 -21.30
C ASN A 83 14.87 9.58 -19.97
N VAL A 84 15.77 10.57 -19.94
CA VAL A 84 16.53 10.94 -18.72
C VAL A 84 15.59 11.50 -17.64
N ALA A 85 14.69 12.42 -18.00
CA ALA A 85 13.75 13.00 -17.05
C ALA A 85 12.77 11.95 -16.50
N PHE A 86 12.26 11.08 -17.38
CA PHE A 86 11.39 9.97 -16.99
C PHE A 86 12.10 9.02 -16.01
N LYS A 87 13.29 8.52 -16.33
CA LYS A 87 14.04 7.61 -15.45
C LYS A 87 14.33 8.21 -14.08
N LYS A 88 14.76 9.49 -14.03
CA LYS A 88 15.05 10.19 -12.78
C LYS A 88 13.80 10.34 -11.91
N SER A 89 12.70 10.75 -12.52
CA SER A 89 11.42 10.93 -11.84
C SER A 89 10.82 9.60 -11.38
N LYS A 90 10.84 8.57 -12.24
CA LYS A 90 10.40 7.20 -11.91
C LYS A 90 11.14 6.67 -10.68
N LYS A 91 12.47 6.80 -10.64
CA LYS A 91 13.28 6.38 -9.49
C LYS A 91 12.89 7.14 -8.21
N ALA A 92 12.64 8.45 -8.31
CA ALA A 92 12.27 9.28 -7.18
C ALA A 92 10.91 8.88 -6.58
N VAL A 93 9.88 8.72 -7.43
CA VAL A 93 8.55 8.30 -6.95
C VAL A 93 8.57 6.88 -6.40
N LEU A 94 9.25 5.94 -7.05
CA LEU A 94 9.38 4.57 -6.54
C LEU A 94 10.02 4.56 -5.16
N SER A 95 11.11 5.31 -4.96
CA SER A 95 11.73 5.44 -3.65
C SER A 95 10.80 6.03 -2.58
N LYS A 96 9.82 6.86 -2.96
CA LYS A 96 8.82 7.41 -2.03
C LYS A 96 7.72 6.40 -1.69
N ILE A 97 7.25 5.64 -2.68
CA ILE A 97 6.25 4.58 -2.48
C ILE A 97 6.86 3.46 -1.62
N MET A 98 8.06 3.01 -1.96
CA MET A 98 8.78 1.93 -1.27
C MET A 98 9.34 2.33 0.10
N ALA A 99 9.23 3.61 0.50
CA ALA A 99 9.66 4.04 1.83
C ALA A 99 8.79 3.41 2.94
N SER A 100 7.55 3.04 2.62
CA SER A 100 6.70 2.28 3.52
C SER A 100 6.85 0.77 3.26
N LYS A 101 7.12 0.03 4.33
CA LYS A 101 7.41 -1.41 4.27
C LYS A 101 6.21 -2.23 3.77
N ILE A 102 4.97 -1.86 4.10
CA ILE A 102 3.79 -2.55 3.57
C ILE A 102 3.71 -2.47 2.04
N TYR A 103 4.12 -1.34 1.44
CA TYR A 103 4.15 -1.20 -0.01
C TYR A 103 5.26 -2.05 -0.63
N ALA A 104 6.44 -2.11 -0.01
CA ALA A 104 7.51 -2.99 -0.47
C ALA A 104 7.06 -4.46 -0.52
N VAL A 105 6.42 -4.96 0.55
CA VAL A 105 5.86 -6.31 0.61
C VAL A 105 4.75 -6.50 -0.43
N ALA A 106 3.81 -5.56 -0.52
CA ALA A 106 2.67 -5.66 -1.42
C ALA A 106 3.12 -5.74 -2.89
N TYR A 107 4.06 -4.90 -3.29
CA TYR A 107 4.56 -4.92 -4.66
C TYR A 107 5.47 -6.11 -4.94
N TYR A 108 6.18 -6.65 -3.94
CA TYR A 108 6.90 -7.91 -4.07
C TYR A 108 5.94 -9.08 -4.36
N LEU A 109 4.82 -9.16 -3.64
CA LEU A 109 3.75 -10.13 -3.90
C LEU A 109 3.11 -9.94 -5.29
N ILE A 110 2.87 -8.69 -5.71
CA ILE A 110 2.36 -8.38 -7.06
C ILE A 110 3.35 -8.85 -8.13
N ALA A 111 4.65 -8.62 -7.94
CA ALA A 111 5.67 -9.04 -8.87
C ALA A 111 5.74 -10.57 -8.98
N LYS A 112 5.70 -11.26 -7.83
CA LYS A 112 5.73 -12.74 -7.75
C LYS A 112 4.51 -13.40 -8.39
N SER A 113 3.35 -12.75 -8.33
CA SER A 113 2.10 -13.22 -8.95
C SER A 113 1.90 -12.77 -10.39
N ASP A 114 2.96 -12.29 -11.05
CA ASP A 114 2.92 -11.75 -12.40
C ASP A 114 1.87 -10.63 -12.64
N ALA A 115 1.45 -9.95 -11.58
CA ALA A 115 0.36 -8.98 -11.54
C ALA A 115 -1.02 -9.55 -11.96
N GLU A 116 -1.19 -10.87 -11.94
CA GLU A 116 -2.46 -11.56 -12.21
C GLU A 116 -3.27 -11.76 -10.91
N VAL A 117 -3.44 -10.69 -10.13
CA VAL A 117 -4.07 -10.72 -8.81
C VAL A 117 -5.01 -9.54 -8.60
N CYS A 118 -6.00 -9.70 -7.71
CA CYS A 118 -6.90 -8.62 -7.30
C CYS A 118 -6.37 -7.87 -6.07
N PRO A 119 -6.81 -6.62 -5.83
CA PRO A 119 -6.46 -5.89 -4.61
C PRO A 119 -6.85 -6.63 -3.33
N CYS A 120 -8.00 -7.33 -3.35
CA CYS A 120 -8.45 -8.20 -2.27
C CYS A 120 -7.42 -9.26 -1.89
N TYR A 121 -6.85 -9.90 -2.91
CA TYR A 121 -5.93 -11.01 -2.73
C TYR A 121 -4.64 -10.58 -2.04
N ILE A 122 -4.10 -9.43 -2.47
CA ILE A 122 -2.93 -8.82 -1.83
C ILE A 122 -3.19 -8.50 -0.35
N GLN A 123 -4.41 -8.06 -0.01
CA GLN A 123 -4.75 -7.79 1.39
C GLN A 123 -4.70 -9.04 2.27
N TYR A 124 -5.18 -10.19 1.76
CA TYR A 124 -5.11 -11.46 2.49
C TYR A 124 -3.66 -11.93 2.67
N LEU A 125 -2.85 -11.84 1.62
CA LEU A 125 -1.44 -12.23 1.71
C LEU A 125 -0.68 -11.33 2.70
N LEU A 126 -0.89 -10.00 2.66
CA LEU A 126 -0.27 -9.08 3.62
C LEU A 126 -0.68 -9.41 5.06
N TYR A 127 -1.94 -9.78 5.29
CA TYR A 127 -2.42 -10.22 6.60
C TYR A 127 -1.63 -11.43 7.10
N TYR A 128 -1.46 -12.46 6.26
CA TYR A 128 -0.69 -13.65 6.64
C TYR A 128 0.81 -13.37 6.81
N VAL A 129 1.40 -12.51 5.97
CA VAL A 129 2.80 -12.08 6.16
C VAL A 129 2.99 -11.42 7.52
N GLN A 130 2.13 -10.46 7.90
CA GLN A 130 2.21 -9.81 9.21
C GLN A 130 2.00 -10.82 10.35
N ALA A 131 0.99 -11.67 10.23
CA ALA A 131 0.64 -12.66 11.23
C ALA A 131 1.77 -13.66 11.51
N PHE A 132 2.37 -14.24 10.47
CA PHE A 132 3.47 -15.20 10.63
C PHE A 132 4.78 -14.53 11.02
N SER A 133 5.04 -13.30 10.58
CA SER A 133 6.18 -12.50 11.09
C SER A 133 6.09 -12.32 12.61
N LEU A 134 4.90 -11.95 13.10
CA LEU A 134 4.66 -11.76 14.52
C LEU A 134 4.78 -13.07 15.32
N ALA A 135 4.29 -14.18 14.78
CA ALA A 135 4.24 -15.45 15.48
C ALA A 135 5.59 -16.19 15.49
N LEU A 136 6.33 -16.18 14.37
CA LEU A 136 7.58 -16.92 14.21
C LEU A 136 8.81 -16.11 14.65
N TYR A 137 8.79 -14.80 14.47
CA TYR A 137 9.95 -13.93 14.71
C TYR A 137 9.73 -12.91 15.82
N ASP A 138 8.54 -12.87 16.43
CA ASP A 138 8.18 -11.86 17.43
C ASP A 138 8.36 -10.40 16.90
N LYS A 139 8.33 -10.23 15.57
CA LYS A 139 8.63 -8.97 14.88
C LYS A 139 7.51 -8.57 13.93
N GLU A 140 7.20 -7.28 13.92
CA GLU A 140 6.26 -6.71 12.94
C GLU A 140 6.88 -6.68 11.55
N MET A 141 6.15 -7.09 10.51
CA MET A 141 6.60 -6.88 9.13
C MET A 141 6.45 -5.41 8.75
N PHE A 142 5.34 -4.76 9.12
CA PHE A 142 5.10 -3.34 8.86
C PHE A 142 4.26 -2.70 9.98
N GLU A 143 4.18 -1.36 9.97
CA GLU A 143 3.63 -0.57 11.08
C GLU A 143 2.11 -0.52 11.11
N GLU A 144 1.45 -0.74 9.97
CA GLU A 144 0.00 -0.61 9.83
C GLU A 144 -0.76 -1.70 10.61
N ASP A 145 -1.75 -1.28 11.40
CA ASP A 145 -2.68 -2.18 12.08
C ASP A 145 -3.80 -2.65 11.15
N TYR A 146 -4.39 -3.80 11.50
CA TYR A 146 -5.61 -4.29 10.86
C TYR A 146 -6.80 -3.43 11.30
N GLY A 147 -7.24 -2.51 10.44
CA GLY A 147 -8.46 -1.73 10.63
C GLY A 147 -9.77 -2.54 10.41
N ILE A 148 -10.74 -2.39 11.32
CA ILE A 148 -12.09 -2.91 11.12
C ILE A 148 -12.90 -1.88 10.35
N ASN A 149 -13.30 -2.22 9.13
CA ASN A 149 -13.99 -1.31 8.21
C ASN A 149 -15.03 -2.06 7.36
N ASN A 150 -15.85 -1.29 6.65
CA ASN A 150 -16.95 -1.81 5.83
C ASN A 150 -16.48 -2.61 4.60
N GLU A 151 -15.28 -2.34 4.09
CA GLU A 151 -14.67 -3.12 2.99
C GLU A 151 -14.13 -4.47 3.48
N LYS A 152 -14.10 -4.70 4.80
CA LYS A 152 -13.53 -5.90 5.45
C LYS A 152 -12.05 -6.17 5.10
N MET A 153 -11.32 -5.15 4.66
CA MET A 153 -9.91 -5.26 4.26
C MET A 153 -8.97 -4.80 5.39
N PRO A 154 -7.90 -5.53 5.71
CA PRO A 154 -6.93 -5.14 6.74
C PRO A 154 -6.34 -3.75 6.60
N TYR A 155 -5.82 -3.41 5.41
CA TYR A 155 -5.01 -2.22 5.17
C TYR A 155 -5.72 -1.29 4.17
N LEU A 156 -6.74 -0.60 4.67
CA LEU A 156 -7.72 0.13 3.86
C LEU A 156 -7.10 1.15 2.89
N LYS A 157 -6.11 1.92 3.34
CA LYS A 157 -5.43 2.94 2.51
C LYS A 157 -4.77 2.32 1.28
N LEU A 158 -4.01 1.25 1.49
CA LEU A 158 -3.34 0.51 0.41
C LEU A 158 -4.36 -0.12 -0.55
N TYR A 159 -5.40 -0.74 -0.01
CA TYR A 159 -6.46 -1.37 -0.81
C TYR A 159 -7.21 -0.35 -1.69
N GLN A 160 -7.61 0.79 -1.13
CA GLN A 160 -8.27 1.86 -1.89
C GLN A 160 -7.36 2.42 -2.99
N ASN A 161 -6.06 2.58 -2.70
CA ASN A 161 -5.09 3.01 -3.69
C ASN A 161 -4.98 2.01 -4.85
N MET A 162 -4.87 0.71 -4.56
CA MET A 162 -4.86 -0.33 -5.59
C MET A 162 -6.16 -0.37 -6.41
N LYS A 163 -7.33 -0.20 -5.76
CA LYS A 163 -8.62 -0.10 -6.47
C LYS A 163 -8.66 1.09 -7.43
N ARG A 164 -8.10 2.24 -7.03
CA ARG A 164 -8.14 3.47 -7.83
C ARG A 164 -7.13 3.47 -8.98
N CYS A 165 -5.91 3.02 -8.72
CA CYS A 165 -4.80 3.11 -9.67
C CYS A 165 -4.58 1.82 -10.49
N GLY A 166 -5.27 0.73 -10.13
CA GLY A 166 -5.00 -0.60 -10.64
C GLY A 166 -3.76 -1.22 -10.02
N ILE A 167 -3.56 -2.51 -10.29
CA ILE A 167 -2.34 -3.23 -9.90
C ILE A 167 -1.34 -3.10 -11.04
N GLN A 168 -0.19 -2.53 -10.72
CA GLN A 168 0.90 -2.34 -11.67
C GLN A 168 2.14 -3.02 -11.12
N LYS A 169 2.90 -3.69 -12.00
CA LYS A 169 4.24 -4.16 -11.64
C LYS A 169 5.12 -2.93 -11.39
N LEU A 170 5.69 -2.84 -10.19
CA LEU A 170 6.76 -1.90 -9.93
C LEU A 170 8.10 -2.60 -10.13
N ASP A 171 9.05 -1.82 -10.61
CA ASP A 171 10.44 -2.24 -10.73
C ASP A 171 11.06 -2.15 -9.34
N LEU A 172 11.02 -3.28 -8.62
CA LEU A 172 11.54 -3.41 -7.27
C LEU A 172 13.05 -3.51 -7.37
N GLY A 173 13.76 -2.53 -6.81
CA GLY A 173 15.18 -2.71 -6.51
C GLY A 173 15.36 -3.72 -5.37
N ASP A 174 16.57 -4.28 -5.24
CA ASP A 174 16.85 -5.32 -4.24
C ASP A 174 16.92 -4.83 -2.79
N ASP A 175 16.91 -3.51 -2.58
CA ASP A 175 17.33 -2.88 -1.32
C ASP A 175 16.20 -2.72 -0.27
N TYR A 176 14.94 -3.04 -0.59
CA TYR A 176 13.79 -2.71 0.27
C TYR A 176 13.35 -3.83 1.23
N LEU A 177 13.71 -5.07 0.91
CA LEU A 177 13.41 -6.27 1.68
C LEU A 177 14.69 -7.08 1.84
N ASN A 178 15.00 -7.50 3.06
CA ASN A 178 16.13 -8.41 3.29
C ASN A 178 15.76 -9.86 2.96
N ASP A 179 16.74 -10.76 2.95
CA ASP A 179 16.53 -12.14 2.53
C ASP A 179 15.59 -12.93 3.47
N GLU A 180 15.63 -12.67 4.78
CA GLU A 180 14.71 -13.27 5.77
C GLU A 180 13.26 -12.82 5.55
N GLU A 181 13.07 -11.53 5.25
CA GLU A 181 11.76 -10.97 4.89
C GLU A 181 11.25 -11.58 3.59
N LYS A 182 12.10 -11.69 2.55
CA LYS A 182 11.75 -12.32 1.27
C LYS A 182 11.36 -13.79 1.45
N GLU A 183 12.13 -14.55 2.22
CA GLU A 183 11.83 -15.97 2.49
C GLU A 183 10.45 -16.14 3.16
N LEU A 184 10.12 -15.32 4.17
CA LEU A 184 8.79 -15.34 4.77
C LEU A 184 7.69 -15.00 3.76
N ILE A 185 7.88 -13.95 2.95
CA ILE A 185 6.87 -13.54 1.97
C ILE A 185 6.67 -14.63 0.91
N ASP A 186 7.75 -15.27 0.47
CA ASP A 186 7.73 -16.36 -0.49
C ASP A 186 6.97 -17.57 0.07
N GLU A 187 7.29 -18.02 1.28
CA GLU A 187 6.62 -19.17 1.90
C GLU A 187 5.14 -18.89 2.19
N VAL A 188 4.78 -17.67 2.58
CA VAL A 188 3.36 -17.26 2.69
C VAL A 188 2.70 -17.30 1.31
N TYR A 189 3.34 -16.77 0.27
CA TYR A 189 2.76 -16.82 -1.06
C TYR A 189 2.51 -18.27 -1.52
N GLU A 190 3.51 -19.15 -1.42
CA GLU A 190 3.39 -20.56 -1.82
C GLU A 190 2.32 -21.31 -1.01
N ALA A 191 2.17 -21.00 0.29
CA ALA A 191 1.16 -21.61 1.14
C ALA A 191 -0.27 -21.20 0.75
N PHE A 192 -0.49 -19.97 0.31
CA PHE A 192 -1.84 -19.43 0.09
C PHE A 192 -2.22 -19.26 -1.40
N MET A 193 -1.27 -19.37 -2.33
CA MET A 193 -1.49 -19.14 -3.78
C MET A 193 -2.55 -20.04 -4.41
N TRP A 194 -2.74 -21.24 -3.87
CA TRP A 194 -3.69 -22.22 -4.38
C TRP A 194 -5.16 -21.92 -4.01
N TYR A 195 -5.40 -20.97 -3.10
CA TYR A 195 -6.73 -20.65 -2.61
C TYR A 195 -7.26 -19.37 -3.27
N GLY A 196 -8.48 -19.44 -3.80
CA GLY A 196 -9.14 -18.29 -4.39
C GLY A 196 -9.55 -17.23 -3.35
N PRO A 197 -9.82 -15.98 -3.78
CA PRO A 197 -10.14 -14.87 -2.87
C PRO A 197 -11.30 -15.15 -1.88
N LYS A 198 -12.33 -15.88 -2.29
CA LYS A 198 -13.47 -16.24 -1.42
C LYS A 198 -13.07 -17.17 -0.26
N ALA A 199 -12.16 -18.11 -0.53
CA ALA A 199 -11.69 -19.05 0.50
C ALA A 199 -10.86 -18.30 1.55
N LEU A 200 -9.94 -17.43 1.09
CA LEU A 200 -9.15 -16.58 1.99
C LEU A 200 -10.02 -15.57 2.75
N GLU A 201 -11.05 -15.02 2.11
CA GLU A 201 -12.02 -14.16 2.79
C GLU A 201 -12.73 -14.90 3.94
N ALA A 202 -13.20 -16.13 3.67
CA ALA A 202 -13.88 -16.95 4.68
C ALA A 202 -12.95 -17.29 5.84
N LEU A 203 -11.71 -17.72 5.55
CA LEU A 203 -10.70 -18.05 6.54
C LEU A 203 -10.36 -16.82 7.41
N MET A 204 -10.01 -15.69 6.79
CA MET A 204 -9.68 -14.45 7.51
C MET A 204 -10.85 -13.93 8.35
N ASN A 205 -12.09 -14.06 7.87
CA ASN A 205 -13.26 -13.67 8.64
C ASN A 205 -13.46 -14.57 9.86
N PHE A 206 -13.28 -15.87 9.73
CA PHE A 206 -13.32 -16.82 10.85
C PHE A 206 -12.25 -16.48 11.89
N GLU A 207 -11.00 -16.32 11.46
CA GLU A 207 -9.86 -15.97 12.34
C GLU A 207 -10.14 -14.68 13.10
N ARG A 208 -10.69 -13.67 12.40
CA ARG A 208 -11.07 -12.39 13.00
C ARG A 208 -12.04 -12.56 14.18
N THR A 209 -13.01 -13.47 14.09
CA THR A 209 -13.97 -13.70 15.21
C THR A 209 -13.31 -14.26 16.46
N MET A 210 -12.12 -14.88 16.33
CA MET A 210 -11.36 -15.45 17.43
C MET A 210 -10.38 -14.46 18.07
N MET A 211 -10.21 -13.27 17.47
CA MET A 211 -9.28 -12.24 17.93
C MET A 211 -10.00 -11.10 18.65
N LYS A 212 -9.30 -10.45 19.59
CA LYS A 212 -9.83 -9.32 20.34
C LYS A 212 -9.78 -8.05 19.52
N VAL A 213 -10.89 -7.31 19.53
CA VAL A 213 -10.98 -5.97 18.96
C VAL A 213 -10.54 -4.94 20.01
N SER A 214 -9.68 -4.01 19.61
CA SER A 214 -9.26 -2.87 20.42
C SER A 214 -9.48 -1.55 19.68
N LEU A 215 -9.19 -0.44 20.34
CA LEU A 215 -9.21 0.90 19.74
C LEU A 215 -7.79 1.41 19.52
N ASP A 216 -7.55 2.08 18.40
CA ASP A 216 -6.32 2.82 18.16
C ASP A 216 -6.33 4.20 18.88
N LYS A 217 -5.25 4.98 18.71
CA LYS A 217 -5.11 6.33 19.27
C LYS A 217 -6.15 7.35 18.77
N TYR A 218 -6.90 7.02 17.73
CA TYR A 218 -7.95 7.84 17.13
C TYR A 218 -9.35 7.25 17.35
N ASN A 219 -9.50 6.28 18.25
CA ASN A 219 -10.74 5.55 18.51
C ASN A 219 -11.29 4.74 17.33
N ASN A 220 -10.46 4.38 16.35
CA ASN A 220 -10.84 3.41 15.32
C ASN A 220 -10.72 1.98 15.85
N LYS A 221 -11.65 1.12 15.46
CA LYS A 221 -11.61 -0.30 15.81
C LYS A 221 -10.53 -1.02 15.00
N ILE A 222 -9.65 -1.75 15.68
CA ILE A 222 -8.56 -2.52 15.08
C ILE A 222 -8.46 -3.92 15.67
N ILE A 223 -7.79 -4.83 14.96
CA ILE A 223 -7.18 -6.02 15.58
C ILE A 223 -5.73 -5.65 15.90
N SER A 224 -5.40 -5.55 17.18
CA SER A 224 -4.03 -5.21 17.58
C SER A 224 -3.04 -6.29 17.16
N LYS A 225 -1.81 -5.89 16.88
CA LYS A 225 -0.71 -6.82 16.57
C LYS A 225 -0.51 -7.84 17.68
N GLU A 226 -0.73 -7.47 18.93
CA GLU A 226 -0.62 -8.42 20.04
C GLU A 226 -1.73 -9.46 20.07
N SER A 227 -2.97 -9.07 19.73
CA SER A 227 -4.05 -10.06 19.57
C SER A 227 -3.81 -10.99 18.39
N MET A 228 -3.31 -10.45 17.26
CA MET A 228 -2.96 -11.24 16.08
C MET A 228 -1.82 -12.21 16.38
N LYS A 229 -0.77 -11.73 17.03
CA LYS A 229 0.39 -12.49 17.46
C LYS A 229 0.01 -13.65 18.35
N GLN A 230 -0.79 -13.41 19.40
CA GLN A 230 -1.22 -14.48 20.31
C GLN A 230 -1.98 -15.57 19.55
N TYR A 231 -2.95 -15.17 18.71
CA TYR A 231 -3.72 -16.11 17.90
C TYR A 231 -2.81 -16.96 16.99
N PHE A 232 -1.91 -16.33 16.23
CA PHE A 232 -1.03 -17.08 15.33
C PHE A 232 0.06 -17.88 16.04
N LYS A 233 0.48 -17.51 17.26
CA LYS A 233 1.31 -18.38 18.09
C LYS A 233 0.58 -19.67 18.46
N ASP A 234 -0.71 -19.57 18.83
CA ASP A 234 -1.54 -20.74 19.12
C ASP A 234 -1.74 -21.60 17.86
N ILE A 235 -1.89 -20.99 16.68
CA ILE A 235 -1.91 -21.68 15.37
C ILE A 235 -0.59 -22.41 15.12
N CYS A 236 0.55 -21.75 15.32
CA CYS A 236 1.85 -22.39 15.13
C CYS A 236 2.03 -23.62 16.02
N ILE A 237 1.57 -23.55 17.28
CA ILE A 237 1.57 -24.71 18.20
C ILE A 237 0.61 -25.79 17.70
N LYS A 238 -0.64 -25.45 17.38
CA LYS A 238 -1.69 -26.39 16.97
C LYS A 238 -1.31 -27.18 15.71
N TYR A 239 -0.66 -26.55 14.74
CA TYR A 239 -0.34 -27.16 13.45
C TYR A 239 1.14 -27.57 13.30
N ASP A 240 1.93 -27.50 14.38
CA ASP A 240 3.37 -27.83 14.40
C ASP A 240 4.17 -27.02 13.36
N ILE A 241 3.99 -25.70 13.35
CA ILE A 241 4.70 -24.74 12.48
C ILE A 241 5.89 -24.19 13.25
N LYS A 242 7.10 -24.66 12.91
CA LYS A 242 8.34 -24.29 13.63
C LYS A 242 9.18 -23.28 12.84
N SER A 243 8.95 -23.20 11.54
CA SER A 243 9.66 -22.33 10.61
C SER A 243 8.74 -21.88 9.49
N VAL A 244 9.19 -20.92 8.69
CA VAL A 244 8.44 -20.43 7.53
C VAL A 244 8.05 -21.54 6.54
N LYS A 245 8.90 -22.57 6.39
CA LYS A 245 8.66 -23.73 5.51
C LYS A 245 7.49 -24.62 5.94
N ASP A 246 7.07 -24.47 7.21
CA ASP A 246 5.93 -25.21 7.76
C ASP A 246 4.60 -24.46 7.57
N ILE A 247 4.60 -23.20 7.10
CA ILE A 247 3.39 -22.35 6.99
C ILE A 247 2.28 -23.04 6.18
N LYS A 248 2.64 -23.74 5.10
CA LYS A 248 1.69 -24.51 4.26
C LYS A 248 0.82 -25.51 5.02
N LYS A 249 1.29 -26.03 6.17
CA LYS A 249 0.51 -26.95 7.01
C LYS A 249 -0.79 -26.30 7.52
N TYR A 250 -0.82 -24.98 7.61
CA TYR A 250 -1.96 -24.26 8.15
C TYR A 250 -3.16 -24.23 7.20
N PRO A 251 -3.10 -23.62 6.01
CA PRO A 251 -4.26 -23.57 5.13
C PRO A 251 -4.71 -24.98 4.72
N ASP A 252 -3.78 -25.90 4.44
CA ASP A 252 -4.08 -27.30 4.08
C ASP A 252 -5.03 -27.95 5.10
N ARG A 253 -4.74 -27.82 6.39
CA ARG A 253 -5.51 -28.48 7.46
C ARG A 253 -6.68 -27.63 7.99
N CYS A 254 -6.62 -26.31 7.85
CA CYS A 254 -7.65 -25.43 8.37
C CYS A 254 -8.90 -25.45 7.48
N PHE A 255 -8.74 -25.58 6.16
CA PHE A 255 -9.89 -25.66 5.26
C PHE A 255 -10.68 -26.95 5.44
N ASP A 256 -10.02 -28.08 5.72
CA ASP A 256 -10.70 -29.33 6.09
C ASP A 256 -11.64 -29.12 7.28
N TYR A 257 -11.16 -28.45 8.33
CA TYR A 257 -11.96 -28.15 9.51
C TYR A 257 -13.12 -27.17 9.25
N ILE A 258 -12.92 -26.16 8.40
CA ILE A 258 -13.96 -25.17 8.06
C ILE A 258 -15.05 -25.82 7.19
N LEU A 259 -14.69 -26.71 6.27
CA LEU A 259 -15.63 -27.46 5.45
C LEU A 259 -16.49 -28.40 6.31
N GLU A 260 -15.88 -29.11 7.26
CA GLU A 260 -16.59 -29.96 8.24
C GLU A 260 -17.61 -29.17 9.09
N GLN A 261 -17.31 -27.92 9.45
CA GLN A 261 -18.20 -27.06 10.25
C GLN A 261 -19.32 -26.40 9.42
N THR A 262 -19.13 -26.22 8.12
CA THR A 262 -20.08 -25.51 7.24
C THR A 262 -21.03 -26.44 6.48
N GLY A 263 -20.86 -27.75 6.59
CA GLY A 263 -21.82 -28.75 6.11
C GLY A 263 -22.02 -28.72 4.59
N CYS A 264 -20.94 -28.59 3.83
CA CYS A 264 -20.91 -28.87 2.39
C CYS A 264 -20.14 -30.16 2.11
#